data_AF-A0A512JRK5-F1
#
_entry.id   AF-A0A512JRK5-F1
#
_cell.length_a   1.000
_cell.length_b   1.000
_cell.length_c   1.000
_cell.angle_alpha   90.00
_cell.angle_beta   90.00
_cell.angle_gamma   90.00
#
_symmetry.space_group_name_H-M   'P 1'
#
loop_
_entity.id
_entity.type
_entity.pdbx_description
1 polymer ?
#
loop_
_entity_poly.entity_id
_entity_poly.type
_entity_poly.pdbx_seq_one_letter_code
_entity_poly.pdbx_strand_id
1 'polypeptide(L)'
;MGAFGKTLTAEISFQRLCCSTCATVYYFPEDWCVRARIEGRSWQCPNGHGQWFGESENDKIRRERDRLKQDAARLQSMAQEARESRDRAYEREAAAERRASAARGQVTKLKKRAANGVCPCCTRSFADLRRHMASRHPAFIAEEIADGAPLQ
;
A
#
# COMPACT_ATOMS: atom_id res chain seq x y z
N MET A 1 -64.79 6.20 53.76
CA MET A 1 -65.14 7.07 52.62
C MET A 1 -63.97 7.04 51.65
N GLY A 2 -64.13 6.34 50.53
CA GLY A 2 -63.04 5.97 49.64
C GLY A 2 -63.27 6.39 48.19
N ALA A 3 -62.19 6.21 47.42
CA ALA A 3 -62.01 6.33 45.97
C ALA A 3 -61.63 7.71 45.41
N PHE A 4 -60.33 7.98 45.42
CA PHE A 4 -59.67 8.83 44.41
C PHE A 4 -59.59 8.06 43.08
N GLY A 5 -60.41 8.41 42.10
CA GLY A 5 -60.21 7.99 40.71
C GLY A 5 -59.35 9.02 39.99
N LYS A 6 -58.08 8.71 39.71
CA LYS A 6 -57.26 9.53 38.80
C LYS A 6 -57.44 8.97 37.38
N THR A 7 -58.06 9.74 36.51
CA THR A 7 -58.11 9.44 35.07
C THR A 7 -56.81 9.90 34.43
N LEU A 8 -56.16 9.02 33.66
CA LEU A 8 -54.95 9.32 32.90
C LEU A 8 -55.27 9.20 31.42
N THR A 9 -55.06 10.28 30.66
CA THR A 9 -55.23 10.30 29.21
C THR A 9 -53.84 10.27 28.59
N ALA A 10 -53.61 9.34 27.66
CA ALA A 10 -52.34 9.20 26.95
C ALA A 10 -52.61 9.15 25.44
N GLU A 11 -51.80 9.88 24.68
CA GLU A 11 -51.75 9.80 23.23
C GLU A 11 -50.68 8.78 22.83
N ILE A 12 -51.03 7.86 21.92
CA ILE A 12 -50.12 6.81 21.44
C ILE A 12 -50.09 6.89 19.92
N SER A 13 -48.90 7.10 19.35
CA SER A 13 -48.69 7.03 17.90
C SER A 13 -48.43 5.60 17.46
N PHE A 14 -48.91 5.26 16.26
CA PHE A 14 -48.77 3.93 15.68
C PHE A 14 -47.99 3.98 14.37
N GLN A 15 -47.06 3.05 14.21
CA GLN A 15 -46.34 2.84 12.97
C GLN A 15 -46.91 1.64 12.21
N ARG A 16 -47.14 1.84 10.91
CA ARG A 16 -47.55 0.78 9.99
C ARG A 16 -46.37 -0.15 9.68
N LEU A 17 -46.55 -1.44 9.86
CA LEU A 17 -45.62 -2.49 9.48
C LEU A 17 -46.33 -3.56 8.65
N CYS A 18 -45.59 -4.28 7.82
CA CYS A 18 -46.13 -5.40 7.05
C CYS A 18 -45.26 -6.65 7.20
N CYS A 19 -45.90 -7.81 7.11
CA CYS A 19 -45.18 -9.08 6.99
C CYS A 19 -44.52 -9.17 5.61
N SER A 20 -43.22 -9.42 5.56
CA SER A 20 -42.46 -9.59 4.31
C SER A 20 -42.88 -10.82 3.49
N THR A 21 -43.52 -11.82 4.11
CA THR A 21 -43.93 -13.06 3.43
C THR A 21 -45.35 -13.03 2.90
N CYS A 22 -46.31 -12.60 3.73
CA CYS A 22 -47.75 -12.63 3.39
C CYS A 22 -48.38 -11.24 3.23
N ALA A 23 -47.59 -10.17 3.30
CA ALA A 23 -48.00 -8.79 3.08
C ALA A 23 -49.09 -8.24 4.03
N THR A 24 -49.51 -8.99 5.04
CA THR A 24 -50.50 -8.52 6.02
C THR A 24 -49.96 -7.32 6.80
N VAL A 25 -50.81 -6.31 6.96
CA VAL A 25 -50.47 -5.02 7.58
C VAL A 25 -50.89 -5.01 9.04
N TYR A 26 -50.03 -4.46 9.90
CA TYR A 26 -50.23 -4.30 11.33
C TYR A 26 -49.81 -2.90 11.79
N TYR A 27 -50.34 -2.49 12.94
CA TYR A 27 -50.00 -1.23 13.58
C TYR A 27 -49.44 -1.51 14.96
N PHE A 28 -48.22 -1.05 15.21
CA PHE A 28 -47.55 -1.17 16.50
C PHE A 28 -47.30 0.23 17.07
N PRO A 29 -47.29 0.40 18.40
CA PRO A 29 -46.86 1.66 19.01
C PRO A 29 -45.49 2.07 18.48
N GLU A 30 -45.32 3.34 18.12
CA GLU A 30 -44.10 3.85 17.52
C GLU A 30 -42.89 3.65 18.42
N ASP A 31 -43.03 3.96 19.71
CA ASP A 31 -41.99 3.76 20.73
C ASP A 31 -41.52 2.30 20.80
N TRP A 32 -42.45 1.35 20.64
CA TRP A 32 -42.11 -0.05 20.60
C TRP A 32 -41.32 -0.40 19.33
N CYS A 33 -41.71 0.12 18.17
CA CYS A 33 -41.00 -0.11 16.91
C CYS A 33 -39.57 0.44 16.95
N VAL A 34 -39.39 1.64 17.50
CA VAL A 34 -38.07 2.27 17.66
C VAL A 34 -37.18 1.40 18.54
N ARG A 35 -37.67 1.00 19.72
CA ARG A 35 -36.92 0.10 20.61
C ARG A 35 -36.62 -1.25 19.98
N ALA A 36 -37.59 -1.83 19.29
CA ALA A 36 -37.43 -3.13 18.62
C ALA A 36 -36.36 -3.08 17.53
N ARG A 37 -36.21 -1.97 16.79
CA ARG A 37 -35.13 -1.77 15.81
C ARG A 37 -33.77 -1.62 16.46
N ILE A 38 -33.67 -0.85 17.55
CA ILE A 38 -32.39 -0.64 18.26
C ILE A 38 -31.93 -1.95 18.90
N GLU A 39 -32.84 -2.66 19.57
CA GLU A 39 -32.54 -3.90 20.30
C GLU A 39 -32.50 -5.14 19.37
N GLY A 40 -32.85 -4.99 18.09
CA GLY A 40 -32.87 -6.10 17.12
C GLY A 40 -33.89 -7.19 17.45
N ARG A 41 -35.09 -6.81 17.93
CA ARG A 41 -36.13 -7.78 18.32
C ARG A 41 -36.77 -8.47 17.13
N SER A 42 -37.29 -9.67 17.39
CA SER A 42 -38.21 -10.38 16.48
C SER A 42 -39.67 -10.16 16.86
N TRP A 43 -40.55 -10.33 15.87
CA TRP A 43 -41.99 -10.38 16.07
C TRP A 43 -42.61 -11.46 15.19
N GLN A 44 -43.78 -11.94 15.58
CA GLN A 44 -44.48 -12.99 14.83
C GLN A 44 -45.75 -12.43 14.19
N CYS A 45 -45.88 -12.66 12.89
CA CYS A 45 -47.08 -12.39 12.14
C CYS A 45 -48.21 -13.33 12.64
N PRO A 46 -49.45 -12.84 12.78
CA PRO A 46 -50.64 -13.66 13.03
C PRO A 46 -50.81 -14.89 12.14
N ASN A 47 -50.26 -14.86 10.91
CA ASN A 47 -50.24 -16.02 10.00
C ASN A 47 -49.07 -16.98 10.26
N GLY A 48 -48.31 -16.79 11.35
CA GLY A 48 -47.20 -17.66 11.78
C GLY A 48 -45.79 -17.24 11.35
N HIS A 49 -45.63 -16.30 10.42
CA HIS A 49 -44.32 -15.90 9.89
C HIS A 49 -43.47 -15.11 10.90
N GLY A 50 -42.25 -15.55 11.17
CA GLY A 50 -41.28 -14.80 11.97
C GLY A 50 -40.72 -13.61 11.20
N GLN A 51 -40.54 -12.48 11.89
CA GLN A 51 -39.98 -11.24 11.38
C GLN A 51 -38.91 -10.70 12.33
N TRP A 52 -37.93 -9.99 11.80
CA TRP A 52 -36.77 -9.51 12.57
C TRP A 52 -36.44 -8.06 12.20
N PHE A 53 -36.20 -7.19 13.20
CA PHE A 53 -35.88 -5.78 12.97
C PHE A 53 -34.38 -5.45 12.89
N GLY A 54 -33.51 -6.38 13.30
CA GLY A 54 -32.06 -6.23 13.19
C GLY A 54 -31.48 -6.70 11.86
N GLU A 55 -30.15 -6.63 11.76
CA GLU A 55 -29.41 -7.23 10.64
C GLU A 55 -29.58 -8.74 10.60
N SER A 56 -29.83 -9.26 9.41
CA SER A 56 -29.78 -10.70 9.19
C SER A 56 -28.34 -11.19 9.31
N GLU A 57 -28.17 -12.48 9.61
CA GLU A 57 -26.84 -13.12 9.55
C GLU A 57 -26.21 -12.94 8.17
N ASN A 58 -27.01 -12.92 7.09
CA ASN A 58 -26.54 -12.62 5.75
C ASN A 58 -25.97 -11.20 5.61
N ASP A 59 -26.56 -10.20 6.28
CA ASP A 59 -26.05 -8.83 6.25
C ASP A 59 -24.72 -8.71 7.00
N LYS A 60 -24.60 -9.40 8.15
CA LYS A 60 -23.34 -9.48 8.90
C LYS A 60 -22.24 -10.15 8.07
N ILE A 61 -22.53 -11.30 7.46
CA ILE A 61 -21.60 -12.03 6.59
C ILE A 61 -21.19 -11.18 5.40
N ARG A 62 -22.13 -10.46 4.76
CA ARG A 62 -21.82 -9.55 3.64
C ARG A 62 -20.86 -8.45 4.08
N ARG A 63 -21.11 -7.82 5.22
CA ARG A 63 -20.23 -6.76 5.75
C ARG A 63 -18.85 -7.27 6.11
N GLU A 64 -18.76 -8.43 6.74
CA GLU A 64 -17.48 -9.05 7.07
C GLU A 64 -16.70 -9.40 5.81
N ARG A 65 -17.35 -10.02 4.83
CA ARG A 65 -16.76 -10.29 3.51
C ARG A 65 -16.25 -9.01 2.85
N ASP A 66 -17.03 -7.94 2.88
CA ASP A 66 -16.66 -6.68 2.24
C ASP A 66 -15.48 -6.01 2.96
N ARG A 67 -15.41 -6.08 4.30
CA ARG A 67 -14.25 -5.65 5.09
C ARG A 67 -13.00 -6.47 4.73
N LEU A 68 -13.10 -7.79 4.71
CA LEU A 68 -11.98 -8.67 4.35
C LEU A 68 -11.48 -8.40 2.93
N LYS A 69 -12.38 -8.12 1.99
CA LYS A 69 -12.00 -7.72 0.61
C LYS A 69 -11.24 -6.39 0.60
N GLN A 70 -11.71 -5.40 1.36
CA GLN A 70 -11.03 -4.10 1.46
C GLN A 70 -9.63 -4.25 2.09
N ASP A 71 -9.50 -5.05 3.14
CA ASP A 71 -8.20 -5.32 3.77
C ASP A 71 -7.25 -6.08 2.84
N ALA A 72 -7.75 -7.10 2.13
CA ALA A 72 -6.96 -7.83 1.15
C ALA A 72 -6.45 -6.92 0.02
N ALA A 73 -7.33 -6.04 -0.51
CA ALA A 73 -6.94 -5.06 -1.52
C ALA A 73 -5.87 -4.10 -1.00
N ARG A 74 -6.03 -3.58 0.23
CA ARG A 74 -5.04 -2.70 0.87
C ARG A 74 -3.68 -3.39 1.03
N LEU A 75 -3.66 -4.61 1.54
CA LEU A 75 -2.43 -5.38 1.71
C LEU A 75 -1.74 -5.68 0.37
N GLN A 76 -2.53 -5.98 -0.67
CA GLN A 76 -2.01 -6.21 -2.01
C GLN A 76 -1.35 -4.94 -2.58
N SER A 77 -2.01 -3.78 -2.45
CA SER A 77 -1.44 -2.48 -2.87
C SER A 77 -0.12 -2.18 -2.14
N MET A 78 -0.08 -2.36 -0.82
CA MET A 78 1.14 -2.14 -0.04
C MET A 78 2.28 -3.09 -0.46
N ALA A 79 1.96 -4.36 -0.70
CA ALA A 79 2.95 -5.34 -1.17
C ALA A 79 3.48 -5.02 -2.56
N GLN A 80 2.63 -4.50 -3.45
CA GLN A 80 3.03 -4.07 -4.77
C GLN A 80 3.95 -2.84 -4.70
N GLU A 81 3.57 -1.82 -3.94
CA GLU A 81 4.39 -0.61 -3.74
C GLU A 81 5.76 -0.94 -3.15
N ALA A 82 5.82 -1.85 -2.18
CA ALA A 82 7.07 -2.30 -1.60
C ALA A 82 7.99 -2.99 -2.62
N ARG A 83 7.41 -3.85 -3.49
CA ARG A 83 8.16 -4.50 -4.59
C ARG A 83 8.69 -3.47 -5.58
N GLU A 84 7.83 -2.57 -6.04
CA GLU A 84 8.23 -1.52 -6.98
C GLU A 84 9.32 -0.61 -6.41
N SER A 85 9.23 -0.25 -5.13
CA SER A 85 10.25 0.56 -4.45
C SER A 85 11.61 -0.15 -4.44
N ARG A 86 11.63 -1.44 -4.08
CA ARG A 86 12.84 -2.26 -4.08
C ARG A 86 13.43 -2.39 -5.48
N ASP A 87 12.60 -2.67 -6.47
CA ASP A 87 13.06 -2.88 -7.84
C ASP A 87 13.64 -1.56 -8.41
N ARG A 88 13.03 -0.41 -8.12
CA ARG A 88 13.58 0.92 -8.46
C ARG A 88 14.91 1.19 -7.74
N ALA A 89 15.07 0.79 -6.48
CA ALA A 89 16.32 0.94 -5.75
C ALA A 89 17.44 0.12 -6.39
N TYR A 90 17.16 -1.14 -6.71
CA TYR A 90 18.09 -2.03 -7.40
C TYR A 90 18.51 -1.48 -8.77
N GLU A 91 17.55 -1.01 -9.58
CA GLU A 91 17.85 -0.40 -10.88
C GLU A 91 18.75 0.84 -10.77
N ARG A 92 18.53 1.68 -9.75
CA ARG A 92 19.37 2.86 -9.48
C ARG A 92 20.79 2.47 -9.11
N GLU A 93 20.94 1.47 -8.25
CA GLU A 93 22.24 0.95 -7.84
C GLU A 93 22.99 0.36 -9.04
N ALA A 94 22.35 -0.52 -9.81
CA ALA A 94 22.93 -1.11 -11.02
C ALA A 94 23.28 -0.07 -12.08
N ALA A 95 22.48 1.01 -12.20
CA ALA A 95 22.81 2.13 -13.08
C ALA A 95 24.02 2.94 -12.59
N ALA A 96 24.13 3.18 -11.27
CA ALA A 96 25.26 3.88 -10.67
C ALA A 96 26.55 3.08 -10.84
N GLU A 97 26.51 1.77 -10.58
CA GLU A 97 27.66 0.88 -10.76
C GLU A 97 28.16 0.86 -12.21
N ARG A 98 27.24 0.71 -13.19
CA ARG A 98 27.60 0.76 -14.61
C ARG A 98 28.25 2.08 -15.01
N ARG A 99 27.75 3.21 -14.48
CA ARG A 99 28.34 4.54 -14.72
C ARG A 99 29.73 4.66 -14.09
N ALA A 100 29.90 4.19 -12.85
CA ALA A 100 31.18 4.21 -12.16
C ALA A 100 32.22 3.34 -12.89
N SER A 101 31.85 2.13 -13.31
CA SER A 101 32.71 1.23 -14.09
C SER A 101 33.12 1.85 -15.43
N ALA A 102 32.16 2.43 -16.17
CA ALA A 102 32.45 3.12 -17.43
C ALA A 102 33.42 4.31 -17.24
N ALA A 103 33.20 5.13 -16.20
CA ALA A 103 34.06 6.26 -15.88
C ALA A 103 35.49 5.81 -15.51
N ARG A 104 35.62 4.79 -14.66
CA ARG A 104 36.91 4.16 -14.33
C ARG A 104 37.61 3.68 -15.59
N GLY A 105 36.92 2.98 -16.49
CA GLY A 105 37.47 2.52 -17.76
C GLY A 105 38.02 3.66 -18.63
N GLN A 106 37.32 4.80 -18.72
CA GLN A 106 37.80 5.96 -19.46
C GLN A 106 39.05 6.59 -18.80
N VAL A 107 39.05 6.72 -17.47
CA VAL A 107 40.21 7.24 -16.72
C VAL A 107 41.43 6.34 -16.91
N THR A 108 41.27 5.03 -16.73
CA THR A 108 42.36 4.07 -16.95
C THR A 108 42.89 4.12 -18.37
N LYS A 109 42.01 4.23 -19.38
CA LYS A 109 42.41 4.38 -20.80
C LYS A 109 43.22 5.65 -21.02
N LEU A 110 42.77 6.77 -20.45
CA LEU A 110 43.43 8.07 -20.55
C LEU A 110 44.81 8.05 -19.89
N LYS A 111 44.90 7.50 -18.68
CA LYS A 111 46.16 7.32 -17.94
C LYS A 111 47.14 6.43 -18.69
N LYS A 112 46.69 5.28 -19.22
CA LYS A 112 47.51 4.39 -20.06
C LYS A 112 48.04 5.10 -21.30
N ARG A 113 47.26 5.98 -21.92
CA ARG A 113 47.72 6.79 -23.06
C ARG A 113 48.78 7.80 -22.65
N ALA A 114 48.55 8.54 -21.57
CA ALA A 114 49.49 9.53 -21.05
C ALA A 114 50.84 8.87 -20.64
N ALA A 115 50.77 7.74 -19.94
CA ALA A 115 51.94 6.96 -19.53
C ALA A 115 52.78 6.49 -20.72
N ASN A 116 52.13 6.11 -21.82
CA ASN A 116 52.79 5.71 -23.06
C ASN A 116 53.20 6.90 -23.96
N GLY A 117 53.03 8.13 -23.49
CA GLY A 117 53.36 9.36 -24.21
C GLY A 117 52.48 9.64 -25.42
N VAL A 118 51.20 9.23 -25.41
CA VAL A 118 50.25 9.40 -26.52
C VAL A 118 49.23 10.51 -26.18
N CYS A 119 48.96 11.47 -27.07
CA CYS A 119 47.94 12.50 -26.78
C CYS A 119 46.57 11.82 -26.58
N PRO A 120 45.83 12.21 -25.54
CA PRO A 120 44.42 11.86 -25.39
C PRO A 120 43.55 12.25 -26.60
N CYS A 121 43.90 13.38 -27.21
CA CYS A 121 43.13 14.12 -28.20
C CYS A 121 43.24 13.56 -29.62
N CYS A 122 44.47 13.33 -30.08
CA CYS A 122 44.80 12.85 -31.41
C CYS A 122 45.89 11.79 -31.22
N THR A 123 45.87 10.68 -31.94
CA THR A 123 46.76 9.51 -31.74
C THR A 123 48.28 9.76 -31.87
N ARG A 124 48.73 11.02 -31.91
CA ARG A 124 50.12 11.44 -31.92
C ARG A 124 50.86 10.96 -30.65
N SER A 125 52.09 10.53 -30.84
CA SER A 125 52.99 10.12 -29.76
C SER A 125 54.16 11.07 -29.61
N PHE A 126 54.52 11.38 -28.37
CA PHE A 126 55.64 12.22 -27.99
C PHE A 126 56.74 11.38 -27.32
N ALA A 127 57.89 11.24 -27.98
CA ALA A 127 58.99 10.41 -27.49
C ALA A 127 59.57 10.92 -26.17
N ASP A 128 59.67 12.24 -26.00
CA ASP A 128 60.19 12.86 -24.77
C ASP A 128 59.27 12.63 -23.58
N LEU A 129 57.95 12.75 -23.79
CA LEU A 129 56.96 12.46 -22.74
C LEU A 129 57.03 11.00 -22.31
N ARG A 130 57.15 10.07 -23.26
CA ARG A 130 57.29 8.64 -22.95
C ARG A 130 58.55 8.37 -22.12
N ARG A 131 59.70 8.93 -22.51
CA ARG A 131 60.96 8.78 -21.77
C ARG A 131 60.89 9.42 -20.38
N HIS A 132 60.26 10.59 -20.28
CA HIS A 132 60.00 11.27 -19.02
C HIS A 132 59.16 10.40 -18.08
N MET A 133 58.02 9.89 -18.55
CA MET A 133 57.15 9.02 -17.75
C MET A 133 57.86 7.74 -17.31
N ALA A 134 58.61 7.09 -18.21
CA ALA A 134 59.34 5.86 -17.87
C ALA A 134 60.45 6.06 -16.83
N SER A 135 61.11 7.22 -16.83
CA SER A 135 62.24 7.50 -15.92
C SER A 135 61.83 8.17 -14.60
N ARG A 136 60.83 9.05 -14.64
CA ARG A 136 60.40 9.87 -13.48
C ARG A 136 59.12 9.34 -12.83
N HIS A 137 58.28 8.62 -13.57
CA HIS A 137 56.98 8.14 -13.09
C HIS A 137 56.75 6.65 -13.40
N PRO A 138 57.68 5.74 -13.04
CA PRO A 138 57.54 4.31 -13.34
C PRO A 138 56.32 3.66 -12.67
N ALA A 139 55.85 4.21 -11.54
CA ALA A 139 54.70 3.70 -10.78
C ALA A 139 53.34 4.26 -11.21
N PHE A 140 53.28 5.20 -12.16
CA PHE A 140 52.05 5.93 -12.52
C PHE A 140 50.90 5.03 -13.02
N ILE A 141 51.21 3.83 -13.52
CA ILE A 141 50.20 2.82 -13.91
C ILE A 141 49.85 1.89 -12.73
N ALA A 142 50.79 1.63 -11.82
CA ALA A 142 50.63 0.68 -10.72
C ALA A 142 49.70 1.19 -9.61
N GLU A 143 49.68 2.51 -9.36
CA GLU A 143 48.83 3.15 -8.34
C GLU A 143 47.32 2.90 -8.57
N GLU A 144 46.86 2.67 -9.81
CA GLU A 144 45.43 2.39 -10.09
C GLU A 144 44.95 0.98 -9.68
N ILE A 145 45.84 0.00 -9.55
CA ILE A 145 45.42 -1.38 -9.20
C ILE A 145 45.03 -1.46 -7.71
N ALA A 146 45.58 -0.59 -6.88
CA ALA A 146 45.32 -0.54 -5.44
C ALA A 146 44.03 0.24 -5.09
N ASP A 147 43.75 1.35 -5.78
CA ASP A 147 42.64 2.25 -5.44
C ASP A 147 41.27 1.82 -6.01
N GLY A 148 41.23 0.72 -6.75
CA GLY A 148 40.01 0.15 -7.37
C GLY A 148 39.31 -0.94 -6.56
N ALA A 149 39.78 -1.28 -5.36
CA ALA A 149 39.16 -2.29 -4.52
C ALA A 149 37.72 -1.87 -4.13
N PRO A 150 36.70 -2.73 -4.32
CA PRO A 150 35.37 -2.46 -3.80
C PRO A 150 35.49 -2.35 -2.27
N LEU A 151 34.91 -1.29 -1.70
CA LEU A 151 34.66 -1.23 -0.26
C LEU A 151 33.86 -2.49 0.11
N GLN A 152 34.46 -3.37 0.91
CA GLN A 152 33.80 -4.50 1.54
C GLN A 152 32.73 -4.03 2.51
#